data_AF-A0A7J3A990-F1
#
_entry.id   AF-A0A7J3A990-F1
#
_cell.length_a   1.000
_cell.length_b   1.000
_cell.length_c   1.000
_cell.angle_alpha   90.00
_cell.angle_beta   90.00
_cell.angle_gamma   90.00
#
_symmetry.space_group_name_H-M   'P 1'
#
loop_
_entity.id
_entity.type
_entity.pdbx_description
1 polymer ?
#
loop_
_entity_poly.entity_id
_entity_poly.type
_entity_poly.pdbx_seq_one_letter_code
_entity_poly.pdbx_strand_id
1 'polypeptide(L)'
;MAGVAGVEQPLTSKGFRFLSIGLTITLLLTLLTLAYSAYENLAYISQDLVSGESPPKLSINSTHLTLSNLTLTNRGLYPLNIALSGEAVLGDVNLGSASTGEIIIPPNMLRRIDLTLPLDLTKVYTDYNLLRTILFNASAATFKLKVDVGIQPFIAASFEGSFWSKIGAGLDGLTFRLRSVEPLNDTHVRAEIEMEFTNRSPLTVNGLLHASLPSAAQRDLRYSASPIEVFAQPSQQYVAQLIFTLPKEELRSGAWYGLELEFDMFGHAYEWRAGFRV
;
A
#
# COMPACT_ATOMS: atom_id res chain seq x y z
N MET A 1 95.58 11.81 -17.62
CA MET A 1 94.30 12.48 -17.31
C MET A 1 93.19 11.49 -17.56
N ALA A 2 92.44 11.17 -16.50
CA ALA A 2 91.47 10.09 -16.45
C ALA A 2 90.20 10.44 -17.24
N GLY A 3 89.75 9.48 -18.06
CA GLY A 3 88.42 9.50 -18.68
C GLY A 3 87.36 9.10 -17.65
N VAL A 4 86.29 9.87 -17.59
CA VAL A 4 85.10 9.57 -16.80
C VAL A 4 84.22 8.63 -17.62
N ALA A 5 84.18 7.35 -17.24
CA ALA A 5 83.24 6.38 -17.79
C ALA A 5 81.85 6.62 -17.18
N GLY A 6 80.85 6.80 -18.06
CA GLY A 6 79.45 6.91 -17.68
C GLY A 6 78.97 5.63 -17.01
N VAL A 7 78.47 5.76 -15.78
CA VAL A 7 77.84 4.67 -15.05
C VAL A 7 76.48 4.40 -15.72
N GLU A 8 76.40 3.30 -16.48
CA GLU A 8 75.12 2.80 -16.98
C GLU A 8 74.23 2.37 -15.81
N GLN A 9 73.08 3.01 -15.66
CA GLN A 9 72.05 2.57 -14.72
C GLN A 9 71.52 1.18 -15.11
N PRO A 10 71.26 0.29 -14.15
CA PRO A 10 70.88 -1.09 -14.44
C PRO A 10 69.52 -1.16 -15.15
N LEU A 11 69.47 -2.00 -16.19
CA LEU A 11 68.32 -2.33 -17.05
C LEU A 11 67.05 -2.75 -16.27
N THR A 12 67.20 -3.17 -15.02
CA THR A 12 66.09 -3.48 -14.09
C THR A 12 65.20 -2.28 -13.79
N SER A 13 65.71 -1.05 -13.86
CA SER A 13 64.91 0.16 -13.61
C SER A 13 64.00 0.57 -14.78
N LYS A 14 64.40 0.28 -16.03
CA LYS A 14 63.61 0.62 -17.23
C LYS A 14 62.42 -0.33 -17.40
N GLY A 15 62.65 -1.64 -17.25
CA GLY A 15 61.58 -2.64 -17.32
C GLY A 15 60.50 -2.45 -16.25
N PHE A 16 60.90 -2.13 -15.02
CA PHE A 16 59.97 -1.84 -13.92
C PHE A 16 59.17 -0.55 -14.16
N ARG A 17 59.79 0.48 -14.78
CA ARG A 17 59.10 1.70 -15.19
C ARG A 17 58.08 1.44 -16.30
N PHE A 18 58.41 0.65 -17.32
CA PHE A 18 57.45 0.30 -18.37
C PHE A 18 56.30 -0.57 -17.84
N LEU A 19 56.57 -1.50 -16.92
CA LEU A 19 55.54 -2.28 -16.23
C LEU A 19 54.62 -1.38 -15.38
N SER A 20 55.21 -0.46 -14.62
CA SER A 20 54.49 0.52 -13.81
C SER A 20 53.62 1.44 -14.68
N ILE A 21 54.15 1.97 -15.78
CA ILE A 21 53.40 2.81 -16.73
C ILE A 21 52.27 1.99 -17.36
N GLY A 22 52.55 0.76 -17.78
CA GLY A 22 51.56 -0.16 -18.34
C GLY A 22 50.41 -0.42 -17.36
N LEU A 23 50.72 -0.79 -16.12
CA LEU A 23 49.74 -1.00 -15.04
C LEU A 23 48.94 0.27 -14.73
N THR A 24 49.58 1.43 -14.73
CA THR A 24 48.90 2.71 -14.46
C THR A 24 47.94 3.07 -15.58
N ILE A 25 48.33 2.85 -16.84
CA ILE A 25 47.47 3.05 -18.01
C ILE A 25 46.31 2.05 -18.00
N THR A 26 46.57 0.77 -17.73
CA THR A 26 45.52 -0.25 -17.62
C THR A 26 44.55 0.10 -16.49
N LEU A 27 45.03 0.53 -15.33
CA LEU A 27 44.20 0.96 -14.21
C LEU A 27 43.35 2.18 -14.60
N LEU A 28 43.95 3.20 -15.21
CA LEU A 28 43.23 4.39 -15.66
C LEU A 28 42.14 4.04 -16.69
N LEU A 29 42.46 3.18 -17.66
CA LEU A 29 41.50 2.69 -18.65
C LEU A 29 40.38 1.90 -17.97
N THR A 30 40.68 1.01 -17.02
CA THR A 30 39.65 0.28 -16.27
C THR A 30 38.76 1.22 -15.45
N LEU A 31 39.33 2.25 -14.83
CA LEU A 31 38.54 3.24 -14.08
C LEU A 31 37.66 4.09 -15.00
N LEU A 32 38.16 4.46 -16.19
CA LEU A 32 37.39 5.19 -17.19
C LEU A 32 36.25 4.33 -17.76
N THR A 33 36.49 3.06 -18.05
CA THR A 33 35.43 2.15 -18.54
C THR A 33 34.39 1.87 -17.46
N LEU A 34 34.80 1.76 -16.19
CA LEU A 34 33.88 1.64 -15.05
C LEU A 34 33.05 2.91 -14.85
N ALA A 35 33.68 4.09 -14.89
CA ALA A 35 33.00 5.37 -14.77
C ALA A 35 32.01 5.60 -15.92
N TYR A 36 32.39 5.28 -17.15
CA TYR A 36 31.50 5.32 -18.32
C TYR A 36 30.32 4.36 -18.17
N SER A 37 30.59 3.10 -17.79
CA SER A 37 29.56 2.09 -17.60
C SER A 37 28.59 2.46 -16.48
N ALA A 38 29.07 3.08 -15.40
CA ALA A 38 28.23 3.56 -14.32
C ALA A 38 27.40 4.77 -14.74
N TYR A 39 27.99 5.73 -15.45
CA TYR A 39 27.29 6.90 -15.96
C TYR A 39 26.16 6.50 -16.91
N GLU A 40 26.44 5.68 -17.93
CA GLU A 40 25.44 5.21 -18.90
C GLU A 40 24.30 4.45 -18.21
N ASN A 41 24.62 3.53 -17.30
CA ASN A 41 23.59 2.75 -16.60
C ASN A 41 22.77 3.62 -15.64
N LEU A 42 23.37 4.50 -14.83
CA LEU A 42 22.65 5.32 -13.85
C LEU A 42 21.82 6.43 -14.52
N ALA A 43 22.36 7.10 -15.54
CA ALA A 43 21.63 8.11 -16.30
C ALA A 43 20.40 7.49 -16.97
N TYR A 44 20.54 6.29 -17.55
CA TYR A 44 19.45 5.61 -18.24
C TYR A 44 18.39 5.06 -17.29
N ILE A 45 18.78 4.43 -16.16
CA ILE A 45 17.84 3.97 -15.13
C ILE A 45 17.00 5.15 -14.61
N SER A 46 17.62 6.32 -14.39
CA SER A 46 16.89 7.52 -13.96
C SER A 46 15.89 8.04 -15.00
N GLN A 47 16.17 7.85 -16.30
CA GLN A 47 15.29 8.28 -17.39
C GLN A 47 14.17 7.28 -17.68
N ASP A 48 14.45 5.97 -17.70
CA ASP A 48 13.46 4.93 -18.03
C ASP A 48 12.41 4.74 -16.92
N LEU A 49 12.78 4.95 -15.65
CA LEU A 49 11.82 4.98 -14.54
C LEU A 49 10.80 6.14 -14.64
N VAL A 50 11.11 7.18 -15.41
CA VAL A 50 10.30 8.40 -15.53
C VAL A 50 9.62 8.53 -16.91
N SER A 51 10.23 8.00 -17.97
CA SER A 51 9.87 8.35 -19.37
C SER A 51 9.79 7.17 -20.35
N GLY A 52 9.90 5.91 -19.91
CA GLY A 52 9.98 4.74 -20.80
C GLY A 52 8.69 4.46 -21.61
N GLU A 53 8.84 3.85 -22.80
CA GLU A 53 7.75 3.49 -23.74
C GLU A 53 6.68 2.53 -23.17
N SER A 54 6.94 1.92 -22.02
CA SER A 54 5.98 1.14 -21.24
C SER A 54 6.24 1.38 -19.76
N PRO A 55 5.60 2.39 -19.14
CA PRO A 55 5.81 2.69 -17.74
C PRO A 55 5.46 1.46 -16.88
N PRO A 56 6.16 1.25 -15.76
CA PRO A 56 5.88 0.16 -14.85
C PRO A 56 4.39 0.20 -14.45
N LYS A 57 3.71 -0.94 -14.58
CA LYS A 57 2.30 -1.06 -14.23
C LYS A 57 2.17 -1.58 -12.83
N LEU A 58 1.57 -0.76 -11.98
CA LEU A 58 1.11 -1.17 -10.67
C LEU A 58 -0.29 -1.76 -10.80
N SER A 59 -0.48 -3.01 -10.40
CA SER A 59 -1.80 -3.60 -10.19
C SER A 59 -1.96 -3.99 -8.73
N ILE A 60 -3.19 -3.83 -8.22
CA ILE A 60 -3.54 -4.20 -6.85
C ILE A 60 -4.68 -5.21 -6.96
N ASN A 61 -4.44 -6.40 -6.42
CA ASN A 61 -5.45 -7.38 -6.09
C ASN A 61 -5.59 -7.41 -4.56
N SER A 62 -6.73 -7.85 -4.04
CA SER A 62 -7.08 -7.86 -2.60
C SER A 62 -6.03 -8.55 -1.71
N THR A 63 -5.17 -9.39 -2.29
CA THR A 63 -4.13 -10.16 -1.58
C THR A 63 -2.71 -9.89 -2.06
N HIS A 64 -2.54 -9.16 -3.18
CA HIS A 64 -1.23 -8.96 -3.80
C HIS A 64 -1.15 -7.59 -4.46
N LEU A 65 -0.02 -6.91 -4.31
CA LEU A 65 0.37 -5.81 -5.17
C LEU A 65 1.43 -6.31 -6.15
N THR A 66 1.24 -6.05 -7.44
CA THR A 66 2.19 -6.43 -8.47
C THR A 66 2.71 -5.19 -9.18
N LEU A 67 4.02 -4.98 -9.11
CA LEU A 67 4.75 -4.09 -9.99
C LEU A 67 5.21 -4.94 -11.19
N SER A 68 4.69 -4.64 -12.37
CA SER A 68 4.97 -5.41 -13.58
C SER A 68 5.57 -4.55 -14.69
N ASN A 69 6.29 -5.20 -15.60
CA ASN A 69 6.92 -4.60 -16.78
C ASN A 69 8.00 -3.55 -16.45
N LEU A 70 8.66 -3.64 -15.29
CA LEU A 70 9.86 -2.82 -15.06
C LEU A 70 10.96 -3.35 -15.99
N THR A 71 11.30 -2.56 -17.00
CA THR A 71 12.27 -2.94 -18.01
C THR A 71 13.56 -2.19 -17.76
N LEU A 72 14.66 -2.92 -17.57
CA LEU A 72 15.98 -2.35 -17.32
C LEU A 72 16.95 -2.85 -18.39
N THR A 73 17.67 -1.92 -19.00
CA THR A 73 18.67 -2.22 -20.03
C THR A 73 20.05 -1.90 -19.49
N ASN A 74 20.96 -2.87 -19.54
CA ASN A 74 22.37 -2.63 -19.24
C ASN A 74 23.06 -2.16 -20.53
N ARG A 75 23.36 -0.86 -20.63
CA ARG A 75 24.12 -0.28 -21.76
C ARG A 75 25.62 -0.17 -21.45
N GLY A 76 26.00 -0.54 -20.24
CA GLY A 76 27.37 -0.57 -19.78
C GLY A 76 28.19 -1.72 -20.36
N LEU A 77 29.49 -1.67 -20.10
CA LEU A 77 30.46 -2.68 -20.53
C LEU A 77 30.60 -3.84 -19.54
N TYR A 78 30.04 -3.69 -18.33
CA TYR A 78 30.12 -4.66 -17.25
C TYR A 78 28.73 -5.16 -16.84
N PRO A 79 28.62 -6.38 -16.27
CA PRO A 79 27.36 -6.86 -15.71
C PRO A 79 26.78 -5.90 -14.68
N LEU A 80 25.47 -5.71 -14.74
CA LEU A 80 24.71 -4.85 -13.86
C LEU A 80 23.93 -5.74 -12.88
N ASN A 81 24.21 -5.59 -11.60
CA ASN A 81 23.49 -6.27 -10.53
C ASN A 81 22.39 -5.36 -10.01
N ILE A 82 21.19 -5.90 -9.88
CA ILE A 82 20.01 -5.16 -9.45
C ILE A 82 19.26 -5.98 -8.41
N ALA A 83 18.90 -5.38 -7.29
CA ALA A 83 17.97 -5.95 -6.33
C ALA A 83 16.83 -4.97 -6.10
N LEU A 84 15.60 -5.45 -6.28
CA LEU A 84 14.40 -4.69 -5.97
C LEU A 84 13.83 -5.20 -4.65
N SER A 85 13.41 -4.28 -3.81
CA SER A 85 12.61 -4.58 -2.63
C SER A 85 11.48 -3.58 -2.49
N GLY A 86 10.34 -4.06 -1.99
CA GLY A 86 9.16 -3.25 -1.76
C GLY A 86 8.55 -3.53 -0.40
N GLU A 87 7.91 -2.52 0.16
CA GLU A 87 7.14 -2.60 1.40
C GLU A 87 5.80 -1.89 1.20
N ALA A 88 4.71 -2.49 1.69
CA ALA A 88 3.40 -1.87 1.75
C ALA A 88 3.01 -1.59 3.21
N VAL A 89 2.60 -0.37 3.49
CA VAL A 89 2.21 0.07 4.83
C VAL A 89 0.85 0.75 4.77
N LEU A 90 0.01 0.51 5.77
CA LEU A 90 -1.26 1.18 5.97
C LEU A 90 -1.30 1.76 7.38
N GLY A 91 -1.25 3.10 7.49
CA GLY A 91 -0.93 3.74 8.77
C GLY A 91 0.47 3.36 9.22
N ASP A 92 0.58 2.74 10.41
CA ASP A 92 1.83 2.22 10.96
C ASP A 92 1.98 0.69 10.78
N VAL A 93 1.02 0.03 10.14
CA VAL A 93 1.00 -1.44 9.99
C VAL A 93 1.63 -1.84 8.66
N ASN A 94 2.72 -2.62 8.73
CA ASN A 94 3.33 -3.24 7.57
C ASN A 94 2.46 -4.42 7.08
N LEU A 95 1.85 -4.22 5.93
CA LEU A 95 1.00 -5.20 5.24
C LEU A 95 1.83 -6.29 4.56
N GLY A 96 3.04 -5.99 4.13
CA GLY A 96 3.93 -6.98 3.54
C GLY A 96 5.17 -6.37 2.92
N SER A 97 6.14 -7.23 2.65
CA SER A 97 7.37 -6.88 1.96
C SER A 97 7.77 -8.00 1.00
N ALA A 98 8.40 -7.64 -0.11
CA ALA A 98 8.94 -8.60 -1.06
C ALA A 98 10.27 -8.10 -1.63
N SER A 99 11.11 -9.03 -2.07
CA SER A 99 12.32 -8.73 -2.81
C SER A 99 12.54 -9.73 -3.93
N THR A 100 13.12 -9.27 -5.03
CA THR A 100 13.48 -10.11 -6.18
C THR A 100 14.76 -10.92 -5.94
N GLY A 101 15.54 -10.60 -4.89
CA GLY A 101 16.94 -11.00 -4.81
C GLY A 101 17.81 -10.29 -5.86
N GLU A 102 19.07 -10.72 -5.96
CA GLU A 102 20.02 -10.17 -6.91
C GLU A 102 19.75 -10.69 -8.33
N ILE A 103 19.59 -9.76 -9.27
CA ILE A 103 19.38 -10.00 -10.69
C ILE A 103 20.60 -9.46 -11.44
N ILE A 104 21.26 -10.33 -12.20
CA ILE A 104 22.41 -9.94 -13.03
C ILE A 104 21.93 -9.73 -14.46
N ILE A 105 22.14 -8.53 -14.99
CA ILE A 105 21.87 -8.15 -16.38
C ILE A 105 23.21 -8.04 -17.12
N PRO A 106 23.51 -8.95 -18.07
CA PRO A 106 24.73 -8.87 -18.86
C PRO A 106 24.81 -7.59 -19.71
N PRO A 107 26.01 -7.18 -20.16
CA PRO A 107 26.20 -6.05 -21.07
C PRO A 107 25.32 -6.12 -22.31
N ASN A 108 24.75 -4.98 -22.71
CA ASN A 108 23.86 -4.81 -23.87
C ASN A 108 22.61 -5.70 -23.85
N MET A 109 22.21 -6.21 -22.69
CA MET A 109 20.97 -6.96 -22.52
C MET A 109 19.89 -6.13 -21.83
N LEU A 110 18.65 -6.44 -22.19
CA LEU A 110 17.44 -5.95 -21.57
C LEU A 110 16.84 -7.05 -20.71
N ARG A 111 16.40 -6.68 -19.50
CA ARG A 111 15.69 -7.58 -18.59
C ARG A 111 14.36 -6.95 -18.18
N ARG A 112 13.32 -7.77 -18.20
CA ARG A 112 12.03 -7.44 -17.55
C ARG A 112 12.03 -8.02 -16.15
N ILE A 113 11.61 -7.21 -15.21
CA ILE A 113 11.56 -7.55 -13.80
C ILE A 113 10.14 -7.27 -13.31
N ASP A 114 9.57 -8.27 -12.64
CA ASP A 114 8.30 -8.16 -11.97
C ASP A 114 8.52 -8.38 -10.47
N LEU A 115 7.86 -7.58 -9.65
CA LEU A 115 7.86 -7.70 -8.19
C LEU A 115 6.42 -7.88 -7.74
N THR A 116 6.14 -9.05 -7.15
CA THR A 116 4.84 -9.34 -6.54
C THR A 116 5.00 -9.32 -5.02
N LEU A 117 4.26 -8.42 -4.37
CA LEU A 117 4.25 -8.22 -2.95
C LEU A 117 2.95 -8.80 -2.36
N PRO A 118 3.03 -9.85 -1.53
CA PRO A 118 1.85 -10.36 -0.83
C PRO A 118 1.40 -9.33 0.22
N LEU A 119 0.10 -9.09 0.31
CA LEU A 119 -0.52 -8.20 1.28
C LEU A 119 -1.24 -9.05 2.34
N ASP A 120 -0.73 -8.98 3.56
CA ASP A 120 -1.35 -9.54 4.75
C ASP A 120 -2.24 -8.51 5.43
N LEU A 121 -3.50 -8.47 5.00
CA LEU A 121 -4.52 -7.61 5.57
C LEU A 121 -5.01 -8.09 6.95
N THR A 122 -4.61 -9.29 7.40
CA THR A 122 -5.08 -9.82 8.70
C THR A 122 -4.57 -9.00 9.88
N LYS A 123 -3.37 -8.42 9.74
CA LYS A 123 -2.77 -7.50 10.72
C LYS A 123 -3.60 -6.25 10.96
N VAL A 124 -4.40 -5.85 9.97
CA VAL A 124 -5.29 -4.69 10.11
C VAL A 124 -6.45 -5.02 11.05
N TYR A 125 -6.92 -6.27 11.06
CA TYR A 125 -8.01 -6.69 11.94
C TYR A 125 -7.62 -6.79 13.42
N THR A 126 -6.33 -6.84 13.73
CA THR A 126 -5.84 -6.91 15.12
C THR A 126 -5.59 -5.54 15.76
N ASP A 127 -5.57 -4.48 14.96
CA ASP A 127 -5.36 -3.11 15.45
C ASP A 127 -6.69 -2.37 15.49
N TYR A 128 -7.19 -2.15 16.71
CA TYR A 128 -8.46 -1.45 16.95
C TYR A 128 -8.50 -0.06 16.29
N ASN A 129 -7.44 0.74 16.43
CA ASN A 129 -7.42 2.14 15.98
C ASN A 129 -7.32 2.22 14.46
N LEU A 130 -6.50 1.35 13.86
CA LEU A 130 -6.38 1.28 12.41
C LEU A 130 -7.68 0.76 11.79
N LEU A 131 -8.27 -0.31 12.33
CA LEU A 131 -9.54 -0.85 11.85
C LEU A 131 -10.67 0.18 11.98
N ARG A 132 -10.75 0.89 13.12
CA ARG A 132 -11.70 2.01 13.30
C ARG A 132 -11.51 3.07 12.22
N THR A 133 -10.25 3.46 11.96
CA THR A 133 -9.96 4.49 10.96
C THR A 133 -10.39 4.03 9.57
N ILE A 134 -10.15 2.78 9.20
CA ILE A 134 -10.52 2.23 7.88
C ILE A 134 -12.03 2.05 7.76
N LEU A 135 -12.73 1.68 8.83
CA LEU A 135 -14.19 1.52 8.80
C LEU A 135 -14.89 2.86 8.54
N PHE A 136 -14.45 3.94 9.18
CA PHE A 136 -15.18 5.21 9.17
C PHE A 136 -14.56 6.32 8.31
N ASN A 137 -13.27 6.25 7.98
CA ASN A 137 -12.54 7.31 7.28
C ASN A 137 -11.78 6.80 6.05
N ALA A 138 -11.72 7.64 5.02
CA ALA A 138 -10.79 7.42 3.92
C ALA A 138 -9.35 7.47 4.44
N SER A 139 -8.57 6.46 4.06
CA SER A 139 -7.19 6.26 4.50
C SER A 139 -6.25 6.23 3.29
N ALA A 140 -4.94 6.11 3.52
CA ALA A 140 -3.98 5.93 2.43
C ALA A 140 -3.04 4.77 2.74
N ALA A 141 -2.81 3.91 1.75
CA ALA A 141 -1.71 2.96 1.78
C ALA A 141 -0.48 3.61 1.16
N THR A 142 0.66 3.46 1.82
CA THR A 142 1.97 3.89 1.33
C THR A 142 2.74 2.68 0.84
N PHE A 143 3.27 2.78 -0.37
CA PHE A 143 4.14 1.79 -0.97
C PHE A 143 5.53 2.38 -1.09
N LYS A 144 6.49 1.72 -0.46
CA LYS A 144 7.89 2.07 -0.53
C LYS A 144 8.58 1.09 -1.47
N LEU A 145 9.37 1.61 -2.39
CA LEU A 145 10.17 0.84 -3.32
C LEU A 145 11.63 1.22 -3.14
N LYS A 146 12.50 0.22 -3.06
CA LYS A 146 13.94 0.39 -3.02
C LYS A 146 14.57 -0.41 -4.15
N VAL A 147 15.50 0.23 -4.86
CA VAL A 147 16.25 -0.34 -5.96
C VAL A 147 17.72 -0.20 -5.65
N ASP A 148 18.38 -1.32 -5.39
CA ASP A 148 19.83 -1.39 -5.26
C ASP A 148 20.42 -1.78 -6.62
N VAL A 149 21.37 -0.98 -7.12
CA VAL A 149 22.00 -1.16 -8.43
C VAL A 149 23.51 -1.14 -8.24
N GLY A 150 24.23 -2.10 -8.81
CA GLY A 150 25.68 -2.13 -8.72
C GLY A 150 26.35 -2.74 -9.94
N ILE A 151 27.59 -2.36 -10.15
CA ILE A 151 28.52 -3.02 -11.06
C ILE A 151 29.54 -3.69 -10.14
N GLN A 152 29.30 -4.94 -9.74
CA GLN A 152 30.20 -5.62 -8.80
C GLN A 152 31.59 -5.86 -9.41
N PRO A 153 32.66 -5.75 -8.60
CA PRO A 153 32.70 -5.28 -7.21
C PRO A 153 32.90 -3.75 -7.06
N PHE A 154 32.73 -2.96 -8.12
CA PHE A 154 33.30 -1.61 -8.23
C PHE A 154 32.40 -0.50 -7.72
N ILE A 155 31.11 -0.51 -8.04
CA ILE A 155 30.19 0.60 -7.75
C ILE A 155 28.85 0.02 -7.29
N ALA A 156 28.26 0.62 -6.25
CA ALA A 156 26.90 0.35 -5.81
C ALA A 156 26.17 1.68 -5.54
N ALA A 157 24.91 1.76 -5.93
CA ALA A 157 24.00 2.87 -5.71
C ALA A 157 22.66 2.32 -5.24
N SER A 158 21.95 3.10 -4.43
CA SER A 158 20.64 2.74 -3.89
C SER A 158 19.67 3.88 -4.12
N PHE A 159 18.48 3.55 -4.61
CA PHE A 159 17.42 4.49 -4.89
C PHE A 159 16.17 4.09 -4.10
N GLU A 160 15.58 5.04 -3.40
CA GLU A 160 14.36 4.84 -2.63
C GLU A 160 13.28 5.78 -3.16
N GLY A 161 12.08 5.24 -3.34
CA GLY A 161 10.90 5.97 -3.78
C GLY A 161 9.68 5.55 -2.97
N SER A 162 8.72 6.45 -2.84
CA SER A 162 7.43 6.12 -2.23
C SER A 162 6.29 6.74 -3.01
N PHE A 163 5.18 6.02 -3.06
CA PHE A 163 3.93 6.53 -3.57
C PHE A 163 2.78 6.08 -2.67
N TRP A 164 1.66 6.75 -2.78
CA TRP A 164 0.51 6.56 -1.91
C TRP A 164 -0.74 6.38 -2.76
N SER A 165 -1.61 5.49 -2.31
CA SER A 165 -2.92 5.26 -2.93
C SER A 165 -4.01 5.49 -1.90
N LYS A 166 -5.07 6.19 -2.31
CA LYS A 166 -6.23 6.44 -1.45
C LYS A 166 -7.06 5.16 -1.34
N ILE A 167 -7.45 4.86 -0.11
CA ILE A 167 -8.36 3.79 0.26
C ILE A 167 -9.63 4.44 0.82
N GLY A 168 -10.79 4.01 0.35
CA GLY A 168 -12.07 4.49 0.89
C GLY A 168 -12.41 3.85 2.23
N ALA A 169 -13.42 4.40 2.90
CA ALA A 169 -13.92 3.84 4.15
C ALA A 169 -14.69 2.53 3.93
N GLY A 170 -14.72 1.66 4.94
CA GLY A 170 -15.49 0.41 4.93
C GLY A 170 -17.00 0.63 5.01
N LEU A 171 -17.43 1.69 5.71
CA LEU A 171 -18.83 2.11 5.84
C LEU A 171 -19.06 3.44 5.09
N ASP A 172 -18.49 3.56 3.90
CA ASP A 172 -18.56 4.79 3.11
C ASP A 172 -20.01 5.12 2.74
N GLY A 173 -20.42 6.37 2.98
CA GLY A 173 -21.78 6.83 2.70
C GLY A 173 -22.85 6.15 3.56
N LEU A 174 -22.52 5.66 4.76
CA LEU A 174 -23.50 5.06 5.67
C LEU A 174 -24.67 6.02 5.95
N THR A 175 -25.88 5.58 5.60
CA THR A 175 -27.12 6.31 5.82
C THR A 175 -28.19 5.43 6.45
N PHE A 176 -29.12 6.09 7.15
CA PHE A 176 -30.28 5.47 7.76
C PHE A 176 -31.53 6.22 7.33
N ARG A 177 -32.53 5.50 6.82
CA ARG A 177 -33.79 6.08 6.32
C ARG A 177 -34.97 5.26 6.80
N LEU A 178 -35.96 5.93 7.39
CA LEU A 178 -37.24 5.28 7.67
C LEU A 178 -37.92 4.90 6.35
N ARG A 179 -38.18 3.61 6.18
CA ARG A 179 -38.81 3.06 4.98
C ARG A 179 -40.33 2.92 5.15
N SER A 180 -40.76 2.41 6.29
CA SER A 180 -42.16 2.15 6.58
C SER A 180 -42.44 2.20 8.09
N VAL A 181 -43.69 2.52 8.43
CA VAL A 181 -44.24 2.37 9.78
C VAL A 181 -45.58 1.68 9.64
N GLU A 182 -45.67 0.45 10.13
CA GLU A 182 -46.85 -0.40 10.02
C GLU A 182 -47.48 -0.59 11.40
N PRO A 183 -48.82 -0.54 11.53
CA PRO A 183 -49.47 -0.86 12.79
C PRO A 183 -49.31 -2.35 13.11
N LEU A 184 -48.70 -2.67 14.25
CA LEU A 184 -48.58 -4.05 14.74
C LEU A 184 -49.83 -4.44 15.56
N ASN A 185 -50.32 -3.51 16.38
CA ASN A 185 -51.55 -3.64 17.17
C ASN A 185 -52.08 -2.25 17.57
N ASP A 186 -53.02 -2.19 18.51
CA ASP A 186 -53.63 -0.93 18.96
C ASP A 186 -52.64 0.03 19.64
N THR A 187 -51.55 -0.47 20.21
CA THR A 187 -50.58 0.31 21.00
C THR A 187 -49.19 0.42 20.35
N HIS A 188 -48.83 -0.50 19.45
CA HIS A 188 -47.49 -0.61 18.89
C HIS A 188 -47.48 -0.52 17.36
N VAL A 189 -46.35 -0.05 16.84
CA VAL A 189 -45.98 -0.02 15.43
C VAL A 189 -44.68 -0.79 15.20
N ARG A 190 -44.55 -1.31 13.99
CA ARG A 190 -43.30 -1.81 13.44
C ARG A 190 -42.71 -0.71 12.57
N ALA A 191 -41.52 -0.24 12.92
CA ALA A 191 -40.77 0.75 12.15
C ALA A 191 -39.59 0.08 11.47
N GLU A 192 -39.50 0.22 10.15
CA GLU A 192 -38.40 -0.32 9.35
C GLU A 192 -37.46 0.80 8.94
N ILE A 193 -36.22 0.72 9.38
CA ILE A 193 -35.17 1.66 9.03
C ILE A 193 -34.20 0.96 8.10
N GLU A 194 -34.16 1.43 6.86
CA GLU A 194 -33.18 1.00 5.87
C GLU A 194 -31.82 1.58 6.21
N MET A 195 -30.81 0.71 6.23
CA MET A 195 -29.40 1.07 6.34
C MET A 195 -28.73 0.79 4.99
N GLU A 196 -27.95 1.74 4.50
CA GLU A 196 -27.23 1.63 3.24
C GLU A 196 -25.81 2.19 3.36
N PHE A 197 -24.83 1.49 2.80
CA PHE A 197 -23.45 1.98 2.64
C PHE A 197 -22.75 1.28 1.46
N THR A 198 -21.56 1.75 1.09
CA THR A 198 -20.65 1.06 0.16
C THR A 198 -19.33 0.75 0.84
N ASN A 199 -18.86 -0.49 0.76
CA ASN A 199 -17.53 -0.83 1.24
C ASN A 199 -16.48 -0.40 0.21
N ARG A 200 -15.83 0.74 0.42
CA ARG A 200 -14.72 1.21 -0.44
C ARG A 200 -13.34 0.84 0.10
N SER A 201 -13.28 0.09 1.20
CA SER A 201 -12.04 -0.41 1.76
C SER A 201 -11.59 -1.70 1.06
N PRO A 202 -10.29 -2.06 1.10
CA PRO A 202 -9.81 -3.35 0.62
C PRO A 202 -10.16 -4.50 1.57
N LEU A 203 -10.72 -4.20 2.75
CA LEU A 203 -11.09 -5.19 3.75
C LEU A 203 -12.52 -5.65 3.52
N THR A 204 -12.82 -6.89 3.91
CA THR A 204 -14.21 -7.33 4.04
C THR A 204 -14.77 -6.77 5.35
N VAL A 205 -15.89 -6.06 5.27
CA VAL A 205 -16.64 -5.68 6.47
C VAL A 205 -17.49 -6.87 6.88
N ASN A 206 -17.17 -7.47 8.01
CA ASN A 206 -17.84 -8.65 8.53
C ASN A 206 -18.04 -8.54 10.04
N GLY A 207 -19.28 -8.44 10.50
CA GLY A 207 -19.57 -8.28 11.92
C GLY A 207 -21.07 -8.28 12.22
N LEU A 208 -21.40 -8.05 13.49
CA LEU A 208 -22.76 -7.99 13.98
C LEU A 208 -23.11 -6.55 14.35
N LEU A 209 -24.15 -5.99 13.74
CA LEU A 209 -24.63 -4.64 14.05
C LEU A 209 -25.81 -4.71 15.02
N HIS A 210 -25.64 -4.07 16.16
CA HIS A 210 -26.65 -3.78 17.15
C HIS A 210 -27.14 -2.35 16.95
N ALA A 211 -28.46 -2.16 17.04
CA ALA A 211 -29.07 -0.84 16.94
C ALA A 211 -30.12 -0.67 18.03
N SER A 212 -30.08 0.48 18.69
CA SER A 212 -31.06 0.87 19.68
C SER A 212 -31.56 2.30 19.45
N LEU A 213 -32.81 2.52 19.79
CA LEU A 213 -33.50 3.79 19.69
C LEU A 213 -33.88 4.23 21.12
N PRO A 214 -33.30 5.31 21.65
CA PRO A 214 -33.74 5.90 22.91
C PRO A 214 -35.20 6.38 22.80
N SER A 215 -35.99 6.15 23.84
CA SER A 215 -37.36 6.65 23.93
C SER A 215 -37.39 8.17 23.95
N ALA A 216 -38.32 8.76 23.19
CA ALA A 216 -38.57 10.20 23.22
C ALA A 216 -39.36 10.62 24.48
N ALA A 217 -40.07 9.68 25.11
CA ALA A 217 -40.95 9.94 26.26
C ALA A 217 -40.30 9.60 27.61
N GLN A 218 -39.41 8.61 27.67
CA GLN A 218 -38.82 8.09 28.90
C GLN A 218 -37.29 8.10 28.85
N ARG A 219 -36.67 8.73 29.86
CA ARG A 219 -35.24 9.07 29.86
C ARG A 219 -34.29 7.86 29.84
N ASP A 220 -34.76 6.68 30.24
CA ASP A 220 -33.94 5.46 30.39
C ASP A 220 -34.48 4.24 29.61
N LEU A 221 -35.53 4.43 28.80
CA LEU A 221 -36.08 3.37 27.97
C LEU A 221 -35.40 3.37 26.61
N ARG A 222 -35.01 2.19 26.13
CA ARG A 222 -34.45 1.97 24.79
C ARG A 222 -35.17 0.82 24.11
N TYR A 223 -35.38 0.98 22.81
CA TYR A 223 -35.94 -0.06 21.95
C TYR A 223 -34.85 -0.59 21.05
N SER A 224 -34.62 -1.90 21.08
CA SER A 224 -33.57 -2.52 20.28
C SER A 224 -34.16 -3.24 19.07
N ALA A 225 -33.49 -3.13 17.93
CA ALA A 225 -33.73 -4.01 16.80
C ALA A 225 -33.01 -5.33 17.01
N SER A 226 -33.46 -6.40 16.33
CA SER A 226 -32.68 -7.63 16.24
C SER A 226 -31.33 -7.33 15.58
N PRO A 227 -30.21 -7.88 16.10
CA PRO A 227 -28.90 -7.68 15.49
C PRO A 227 -28.84 -8.18 14.04
N ILE A 228 -28.08 -7.50 13.19
CA ILE A 228 -27.92 -7.84 11.77
C ILE A 228 -26.49 -8.25 11.48
N GLU A 229 -26.33 -9.38 10.81
CA GLU A 229 -25.04 -9.78 10.24
C GLU A 229 -24.70 -8.91 9.02
N VAL A 230 -23.66 -8.11 9.15
CA VAL A 230 -23.14 -7.28 8.08
C VAL A 230 -22.02 -8.04 7.40
N PHE A 231 -22.18 -8.30 6.10
CA PHE A 231 -21.16 -8.91 5.26
C PHE A 231 -21.08 -8.17 3.92
N ALA A 232 -20.05 -7.33 3.76
CA ALA A 232 -19.83 -6.53 2.56
C ALA A 232 -18.39 -6.72 2.04
N GLN A 233 -18.25 -7.28 0.84
CA GLN A 233 -16.98 -7.41 0.14
C GLN A 233 -16.44 -6.06 -0.35
N PRO A 234 -15.14 -5.94 -0.67
CA PRO A 234 -14.60 -4.74 -1.28
C PRO A 234 -15.39 -4.30 -2.52
N SER A 235 -15.67 -3.00 -2.61
CA SER A 235 -16.51 -2.35 -3.63
C SER A 235 -17.99 -2.75 -3.66
N GLN A 236 -18.48 -3.50 -2.67
CA GLN A 236 -19.88 -3.92 -2.60
C GLN A 236 -20.74 -2.83 -1.94
N GLN A 237 -21.89 -2.52 -2.56
CA GLN A 237 -22.98 -1.78 -1.93
C GLN A 237 -23.81 -2.73 -1.06
N TYR A 238 -24.06 -2.35 0.19
CA TYR A 238 -24.78 -3.15 1.17
C TYR A 238 -26.04 -2.40 1.62
N VAL A 239 -27.17 -3.11 1.65
CA VAL A 239 -28.47 -2.61 2.10
C VAL A 239 -29.11 -3.61 3.04
N ALA A 240 -29.57 -3.15 4.20
CA ALA A 240 -30.29 -3.97 5.19
C ALA A 240 -31.39 -3.17 5.88
N GLN A 241 -32.20 -3.85 6.70
CA GLN A 241 -33.32 -3.25 7.41
C GLN A 241 -33.26 -3.54 8.90
N LEU A 242 -33.19 -2.48 9.70
CA LEU A 242 -33.36 -2.53 11.15
C LEU A 242 -34.85 -2.42 11.47
N ILE A 243 -35.39 -3.44 12.14
CA ILE A 243 -36.82 -3.50 12.47
C ILE A 243 -36.98 -3.23 13.97
N PHE A 244 -37.71 -2.17 14.29
CA PHE A 244 -38.05 -1.80 15.66
C PHE A 244 -39.53 -2.02 15.94
N THR A 245 -39.84 -2.53 17.13
CA THR A 245 -41.21 -2.54 17.66
C THR A 245 -41.33 -1.46 18.72
N LEU A 246 -42.17 -0.46 18.46
CA LEU A 246 -42.26 0.78 19.25
C LEU A 246 -43.71 1.08 19.61
N PRO A 247 -44.01 1.72 20.75
CA PRO A 247 -45.31 2.34 20.98
C PRO A 247 -45.62 3.41 19.91
N LYS A 248 -46.89 3.54 19.51
CA LYS A 248 -47.36 4.51 18.50
C LYS A 248 -46.93 5.95 18.77
N GLU A 249 -46.79 6.31 20.05
CA GLU A 249 -46.49 7.66 20.51
C GLU A 249 -45.00 8.04 20.36
N GLU A 250 -44.11 7.07 20.16
CA GLU A 250 -42.67 7.28 20.09
C GLU A 250 -42.23 7.93 18.78
N LEU A 251 -42.92 7.62 17.66
CA LEU A 251 -42.59 8.17 16.34
C LEU A 251 -43.51 9.32 15.96
N ARG A 252 -42.93 10.51 15.82
CA ARG A 252 -43.61 11.73 15.39
C ARG A 252 -43.13 12.10 13.98
N SER A 253 -44.08 12.27 13.08
CA SER A 253 -43.78 12.70 11.70
C SER A 253 -43.05 14.04 11.68
N GLY A 254 -42.02 14.15 10.85
CA GLY A 254 -41.18 15.33 10.66
C GLY A 254 -40.02 15.45 11.66
N ALA A 255 -39.96 14.62 12.70
CA ALA A 255 -38.93 14.69 13.73
C ALA A 255 -37.65 13.93 13.35
N TRP A 256 -36.55 14.31 14.00
CA TRP A 256 -35.25 13.66 13.90
C TRP A 256 -35.03 12.74 15.10
N TYR A 257 -34.54 11.54 14.82
CA TYR A 257 -34.26 10.51 15.81
C TYR A 257 -32.80 10.11 15.75
N GLY A 258 -32.21 9.89 16.92
CA GLY A 258 -30.85 9.36 17.07
C GLY A 258 -30.88 7.84 17.25
N LEU A 259 -30.18 7.11 16.39
CA LEU A 259 -29.86 5.71 16.56
C LEU A 259 -28.54 5.58 17.29
N GLU A 260 -28.51 4.76 18.33
CA GLU A 260 -27.29 4.31 18.97
C GLU A 260 -26.90 2.96 18.34
N LEU A 261 -25.70 2.89 17.79
CA LEU A 261 -25.20 1.77 17.01
C LEU A 261 -23.96 1.21 17.66
N GLU A 262 -23.88 -0.11 17.72
CA GLU A 262 -22.72 -0.86 18.18
C GLU A 262 -22.42 -1.94 17.15
N PHE A 263 -21.20 -1.96 16.62
CA PHE A 263 -20.78 -2.91 15.61
C PHE A 263 -19.65 -3.78 16.14
N ASP A 264 -19.95 -5.08 16.28
CA ASP A 264 -19.02 -6.08 16.75
C ASP A 264 -18.32 -6.76 15.59
N MET A 265 -17.01 -6.55 15.50
CA MET A 265 -16.19 -7.06 14.40
C MET A 265 -14.82 -7.47 14.94
N PHE A 266 -14.42 -8.72 14.68
CA PHE A 266 -13.11 -9.27 15.05
C PHE A 266 -12.72 -9.09 16.53
N GLY A 267 -13.69 -9.16 17.46
CA GLY A 267 -13.45 -9.00 18.90
C GLY A 267 -13.34 -7.54 19.36
N HIS A 268 -13.69 -6.60 18.50
CA HIS A 268 -13.80 -5.18 18.79
C HIS A 268 -15.24 -4.70 18.67
N ALA A 269 -15.67 -3.85 19.61
CA ALA A 269 -16.95 -3.15 19.57
C ALA A 269 -16.72 -1.68 19.15
N TYR A 270 -17.47 -1.24 18.15
CA TYR A 270 -17.44 0.14 17.67
C TYR A 270 -18.79 0.81 17.90
N GLU A 271 -18.81 1.82 18.76
CA GLU A 271 -20.03 2.54 19.11
C GLU A 271 -20.08 3.93 18.43
N TRP A 272 -21.23 4.27 17.86
CA TRP A 272 -21.50 5.62 17.35
C TRP A 272 -22.99 5.94 17.34
N ARG A 273 -23.31 7.19 17.01
CA ARG A 273 -24.69 7.66 16.84
C ARG A 273 -24.93 8.08 15.40
N ALA A 274 -26.09 7.70 14.87
CA ALA A 274 -26.56 8.15 13.57
C ALA A 274 -27.93 8.82 13.70
N GLY A 275 -28.32 9.63 12.72
CA GLY A 275 -29.61 10.29 12.69
C GLY A 275 -30.46 9.80 11.52
N PHE A 276 -31.76 9.68 11.73
CA PHE A 276 -32.74 9.53 10.64
C PHE A 276 -33.95 10.43 10.88
N ARG A 277 -34.69 10.69 9.80
CA ARG A 277 -35.90 11.51 9.82
C ARG A 277 -37.13 10.64 9.59
N VAL A 278 -38.20 10.93 10.33
CA VAL A 278 -39.54 10.33 10.22
C VAL A 278 -40.47 11.25 9.43
#